data_AF-A0A2A5VMU0-F1
#
_entry.id   AF-A0A2A5VMU0-F1
#
_cell.length_a   1.000
_cell.length_b   1.000
_cell.length_c   1.000
_cell.angle_alpha   90.00
_cell.angle_beta   90.00
_cell.angle_gamma   90.00
#
_symmetry.space_group_name_H-M   'P 1'
#
loop_
_entity.id
_entity.type
_entity.pdbx_description
1 polymer ?
#
loop_
_entity_poly.entity_id
_entity_poly.type
_entity_poly.pdbx_seq_one_letter_code
_entity_poly.pdbx_strand_id
1 'polypeptide(L)'
;MVEPARAHTRFEKARIIGARALQISMGAPLFVTEDELREKYSSELIQLYGVDDAKEKVVLDPMKIATLEYEQNKIPIDIDPHEE
;
A
#
# COMPACT_ATOMS: atom_id res chain seq x y z
N MET A 1 0.11 -5.33 12.97
CA MET A 1 -0.55 -5.55 11.67
C MET A 1 -1.76 -6.39 11.92
N VAL A 2 -2.80 -6.21 11.14
CA VAL A 2 -4.11 -6.75 11.45
C VAL A 2 -4.55 -7.69 10.34
N GLU A 3 -4.88 -8.92 10.70
CA GLU A 3 -5.59 -9.82 9.81
C GLU A 3 -7.10 -9.55 9.90
N PRO A 4 -7.78 -9.35 8.76
CA PRO A 4 -9.21 -9.06 8.78
C PRO A 4 -10.01 -10.30 9.17
N ALA A 5 -11.02 -10.12 10.02
CA ALA A 5 -11.89 -11.21 10.49
C ALA A 5 -12.69 -11.86 9.36
N ARG A 6 -12.95 -11.10 8.27
CA ARG A 6 -13.66 -11.54 7.08
C ARG A 6 -13.17 -10.77 5.85
N ALA A 7 -13.53 -11.27 4.66
CA ALA A 7 -13.30 -10.53 3.43
C ALA A 7 -14.05 -9.19 3.44
N HIS A 8 -13.32 -8.10 3.15
CA HIS A 8 -13.90 -6.77 3.01
C HIS A 8 -14.77 -6.66 1.76
N THR A 9 -15.87 -5.93 1.88
CA THR A 9 -16.64 -5.46 0.73
C THR A 9 -15.82 -4.44 -0.08
N ARG A 10 -16.24 -4.18 -1.34
CA ARG A 10 -15.61 -3.16 -2.19
C ARG A 10 -15.55 -1.77 -1.54
N PHE A 11 -16.55 -1.42 -0.73
CA PHE A 11 -16.63 -0.11 -0.06
C PHE A 11 -15.74 -0.03 1.18
N GLU A 12 -15.69 -1.11 1.97
CA GLU A 12 -14.80 -1.23 3.12
C GLU A 12 -13.33 -1.20 2.67
N LYS A 13 -12.98 -1.99 1.63
CA LYS A 13 -11.65 -1.97 1.02
C LYS A 13 -11.26 -0.56 0.55
N ALA A 14 -12.15 0.13 -0.17
CA ALA A 14 -11.89 1.49 -0.65
C ALA A 14 -11.67 2.48 0.51
N ARG A 15 -12.45 2.36 1.58
CA ARG A 15 -12.33 3.21 2.77
C ARG A 15 -11.00 2.98 3.50
N ILE A 16 -10.61 1.72 3.72
CA ILE A 16 -9.36 1.36 4.41
C ILE A 16 -8.16 1.89 3.62
N ILE A 17 -8.09 1.60 2.32
CA ILE A 17 -6.99 2.06 1.46
C ILE A 17 -6.94 3.58 1.40
N GLY A 18 -8.09 4.25 1.23
CA GLY A 18 -8.15 5.72 1.17
C GLY A 18 -7.72 6.40 2.47
N ALA A 19 -8.20 5.90 3.61
CA ALA A 19 -7.78 6.40 4.93
C ALA A 19 -6.29 6.18 5.16
N ARG A 20 -5.77 5.01 4.77
CA ARG A 20 -4.35 4.68 4.90
C ARG A 20 -3.46 5.54 3.99
N ALA A 21 -3.86 5.78 2.75
CA ALA A 21 -3.15 6.66 1.83
C ALA A 21 -3.08 8.10 2.36
N LEU A 22 -4.14 8.59 3.00
CA LEU A 22 -4.13 9.89 3.66
C LEU A 22 -3.13 9.93 4.81
N GLN A 23 -3.10 8.90 5.68
CA GLN A 23 -2.13 8.80 6.77
C GLN A 23 -0.68 8.84 6.25
N ILE A 24 -0.38 8.06 5.20
CA ILE A 24 0.93 8.05 4.55
C ILE A 24 1.29 9.43 4.01
N SER A 25 0.34 10.12 3.35
CA SER A 25 0.54 11.49 2.85
C SER A 25 0.85 12.49 3.98
N MET A 26 0.40 12.21 5.21
CA MET A 26 0.67 13.01 6.40
C MET A 26 1.96 12.59 7.13
N GLY A 27 2.76 11.67 6.57
CA GLY A 27 4.03 11.23 7.15
C GLY A 27 3.91 10.08 8.15
N ALA A 28 2.81 9.32 8.13
CA ALA A 28 2.71 8.10 8.93
C ALA A 28 3.78 7.07 8.52
N PRO A 29 4.25 6.22 9.45
CA PRO A 29 5.25 5.20 9.14
C PRO A 29 4.72 4.19 8.11
N LEU A 30 5.61 3.77 7.22
CA LEU A 30 5.34 2.74 6.20
C LEU A 30 5.64 1.35 6.76
N PHE A 31 4.85 0.38 6.34
CA PHE A 31 5.01 -1.03 6.72
C PHE A 31 5.46 -1.91 5.54
N VAL A 32 5.76 -1.32 4.40
CA VAL A 32 6.33 -1.98 3.21
C VAL A 32 7.70 -1.40 2.91
N THR A 33 8.60 -2.22 2.38
CA THR A 33 9.93 -1.76 1.98
C THR A 33 9.93 -1.20 0.55
N GLU A 34 10.98 -0.44 0.24
CA GLU A 34 11.17 0.09 -1.12
C GLU A 34 11.33 -1.05 -2.14
N ASP A 35 12.02 -2.12 -1.77
CA ASP A 35 12.22 -3.29 -2.64
C ASP A 35 10.90 -3.97 -3.00
N GLU A 36 10.00 -4.14 -2.02
CA GLU A 36 8.66 -4.72 -2.24
C GLU A 36 7.83 -3.85 -3.20
N LEU A 37 7.90 -2.52 -3.06
CA LEU A 37 7.23 -1.58 -3.95
C LEU A 37 7.81 -1.64 -5.37
N ARG A 38 9.14 -1.70 -5.50
CA ARG A 38 9.81 -1.78 -6.79
C ARG A 38 9.49 -3.08 -7.52
N GLU A 39 9.48 -4.21 -6.81
CA GLU A 39 9.13 -5.50 -7.39
C GLU A 39 7.71 -5.48 -7.96
N LYS A 40 6.75 -5.02 -7.15
CA LYS A 40 5.33 -4.98 -7.53
C LYS A 40 5.04 -4.04 -8.70
N TYR A 41 5.67 -2.86 -8.73
CA TYR A 41 5.42 -1.84 -9.75
C TYR A 41 6.47 -1.79 -10.86
N SER A 42 7.40 -2.76 -10.90
CA SER A 42 8.50 -2.84 -11.87
C SER A 42 8.04 -2.69 -13.32
N SER A 43 7.01 -3.45 -13.72
CA SER A 43 6.45 -3.41 -15.07
C SER A 43 5.88 -2.04 -15.43
N GLU A 44 5.21 -1.39 -14.48
CA GLU A 44 4.63 -0.05 -14.67
C GLU A 44 5.73 1.01 -14.78
N LEU A 45 6.75 0.93 -13.91
CA LEU A 45 7.90 1.84 -13.95
C LEU A 45 8.67 1.74 -15.26
N ILE A 46 8.88 0.52 -15.77
CA ILE A 46 9.53 0.29 -17.07
C ILE A 46 8.71 0.89 -18.21
N GLN A 47 7.38 0.74 -18.18
CA GLN A 47 6.51 1.31 -19.22
C GLN A 47 6.50 2.83 -19.23
N LEU A 48 6.57 3.47 -18.04
CA LEU A 48 6.51 4.92 -17.92
C LEU A 48 7.86 5.61 -18.20
N TYR A 49 8.95 5.01 -17.75
CA TYR A 49 10.27 5.66 -17.74
C TYR A 49 11.32 4.96 -18.62
N GLY A 50 11.04 3.76 -19.14
CA GLY A 50 12.01 2.93 -19.84
C GLY A 50 12.82 2.04 -18.89
N VAL A 51 13.55 1.07 -19.45
CA VAL A 51 14.25 0.02 -18.70
C VAL A 51 15.41 0.58 -17.87
N ASP A 52 16.12 1.57 -18.40
CA ASP A 52 17.32 2.13 -17.77
C ASP A 52 16.96 3.04 -16.58
N ASP A 53 15.96 3.92 -16.75
CA ASP A 53 15.57 4.90 -15.73
C ASP A 53 14.71 4.30 -14.60
N ALA A 54 14.01 3.17 -14.84
CA ALA A 54 13.13 2.56 -13.85
C ALA A 54 13.86 2.08 -12.59
N LYS A 55 15.15 1.70 -12.70
CA LYS A 55 15.95 1.20 -11.57
C LYS A 55 16.24 2.26 -10.51
N GLU A 56 16.20 3.54 -10.87
CA GLU A 56 16.55 4.62 -9.95
C GLU A 56 15.32 5.29 -9.32
N LYS A 57 14.11 5.03 -9.83
CA LYS A 57 12.89 5.71 -9.34
C LYS A 57 12.26 5.04 -8.13
N VAL A 58 12.01 5.84 -7.10
CA VAL A 58 11.30 5.42 -5.88
C VAL A 58 9.80 5.53 -6.10
N VAL A 59 9.05 4.50 -5.71
CA VAL A 59 7.57 4.55 -5.72
C VAL A 59 7.11 5.27 -4.45
N LEU A 60 6.77 6.55 -4.56
CA LEU A 60 6.34 7.39 -3.44
C LEU A 60 4.84 7.73 -3.45
N ASP A 61 4.05 7.08 -4.30
CA ASP A 61 2.60 7.32 -4.35
C ASP A 61 1.91 6.71 -3.12
N PRO A 62 1.28 7.52 -2.25
CA PRO A 62 0.59 7.03 -1.05
C PRO A 62 -0.49 5.99 -1.36
N MET A 63 -1.17 6.09 -2.50
CA MET A 63 -2.19 5.12 -2.90
C MET A 63 -1.57 3.77 -3.22
N LYS A 64 -0.42 3.74 -3.92
CA LYS A 64 0.28 2.49 -4.24
C LYS A 64 0.83 1.82 -3.00
N ILE A 65 1.40 2.62 -2.10
CA ILE A 65 1.92 2.14 -0.82
C ILE A 65 0.78 1.55 0.03
N ALA A 66 -0.32 2.28 0.22
CA ALA A 66 -1.49 1.78 0.94
C ALA A 66 -2.08 0.52 0.31
N THR A 67 -2.10 0.43 -1.03
CA THR A 67 -2.61 -0.76 -1.73
C THR A 67 -1.73 -1.98 -1.50
N LEU A 68 -0.41 -1.83 -1.53
CA LEU A 68 0.52 -2.92 -1.21
C LEU A 68 0.41 -3.35 0.25
N GLU A 69 0.36 -2.39 1.18
CA GLU A 69 0.15 -2.71 2.60
C GLU A 69 -1.16 -3.46 2.84
N TYR A 70 -2.23 -3.09 2.13
CA TYR A 70 -3.51 -3.80 2.22
C TYR A 70 -3.40 -5.24 1.75
N GLU A 71 -2.78 -5.49 0.60
CA GLU A 71 -2.64 -6.84 0.03
C GLU A 71 -1.77 -7.77 0.87
N GLN A 72 -0.81 -7.20 1.61
CA GLN A 72 0.06 -7.95 2.52
C GLN A 72 -0.48 -8.01 3.96
N ASN A 73 -1.72 -7.56 4.21
CA ASN A 73 -2.34 -7.46 5.55
C ASN A 73 -1.49 -6.67 6.55
N LYS A 74 -0.75 -5.66 6.08
CA LYS A 74 0.17 -4.84 6.90
C LYS A 74 -0.45 -3.55 7.41
N ILE A 75 -1.67 -3.21 7.00
CA ILE A 75 -2.37 -2.01 7.46
C ILE A 75 -2.70 -2.13 8.96
N PRO A 76 -2.46 -1.08 9.78
CA PRO A 76 -2.70 -1.10 11.23
C PRO A 76 -4.13 -0.69 11.63
N ILE A 77 -5.06 -0.64 10.69
CA ILE A 77 -6.46 -0.21 10.89
C ILE A 77 -7.39 -1.16 10.16
N ASP A 78 -8.57 -1.38 10.72
CA ASP A 78 -9.63 -2.16 10.10
C ASP A 78 -11.03 -1.60 10.48
N ILE A 79 -12.08 -2.18 9.90
CA ILE A 79 -13.48 -1.91 10.22
C ILE A 79 -13.96 -2.64 11.46
N ASP A 80 -13.53 -3.89 11.65
CA ASP A 80 -13.92 -4.69 12.79
C ASP A 80 -12.96 -4.35 13.96
N PRO A 81 -13.46 -4.13 15.19
CA PRO A 81 -12.60 -3.91 16.33
C PRO A 81 -11.79 -5.18 16.62
N HIS A 82 -10.48 -5.03 16.76
CA HIS A 82 -9.62 -6.14 17.21
C HIS A 82 -9.62 -6.19 18.72
N GLU A 83 -9.74 -7.41 19.27
CA GLU A 83 -9.50 -7.65 20.68
C GLU A 83 -8.01 -7.43 20.99
N GLU A 84 -7.74 -6.81 22.15
CA GLU A 84 -6.37 -6.51 22.63
C GLU A 84 -5.54 -7.76 22.93
#